data_AF-A0A929Q256-F1
#
_entry.id   AF-A0A929Q256-F1
#
_cell.length_a   1.000
_cell.length_b   1.000
_cell.length_c   1.000
_cell.angle_alpha   90.00
_cell.angle_beta   90.00
_cell.angle_gamma   90.00
#
_symmetry.space_group_name_H-M   'P 1'
#
loop_
_entity.id
_entity.type
_entity.pdbx_description
1 polymer ?
#
loop_
_entity_poly.entity_id
_entity_poly.type
_entity_poly.pdbx_seq_one_letter_code
_entity_poly.pdbx_strand_id
1 'polypeptide(L)'
;MGLQNAVITKITGSQIRTTHVTGMVTDLGIEIGKFFYRNKPGDPDPVVHNKPQMRLHTLIVLAFFFGGICGMAAALLIGYYTVIPAATVLLVLASFPIIDDLRDHFGSQPELMPHSS
;
A
#
# COMPACT_ATOMS: atom_id res chain seq x y z
N MET A 1 13.45 12.50 4.60
CA MET A 1 12.32 12.00 3.77
C MET A 1 11.05 11.72 4.58
N GLY A 2 11.09 11.02 5.73
CA GLY A 2 9.87 10.74 6.52
C GLY A 2 9.13 11.97 7.07
N LEU A 3 9.86 13.01 7.49
CA LEU A 3 9.26 14.26 7.99
C LEU A 3 8.44 14.99 6.90
N GLN A 4 8.92 14.97 5.65
CA GLN A 4 8.22 15.58 4.52
C GLN A 4 6.92 14.83 4.20
N ASN A 5 6.91 13.50 4.32
CA ASN A 5 5.68 12.71 4.18
C ASN A 5 4.67 13.02 5.29
N ALA A 6 5.11 13.21 6.54
CA ALA A 6 4.21 13.52 7.66
C ALA A 6 3.52 14.88 7.48
N VAL A 7 4.29 15.88 7.03
CA VAL A 7 3.81 17.24 6.77
C VAL A 7 2.83 17.25 5.59
N ILE A 8 3.17 16.57 4.48
CA ILE A 8 2.31 16.48 3.30
C ILE A 8 1.00 15.76 3.61
N THR A 9 1.02 14.67 4.38
CA THR A 9 -0.21 13.96 4.79
C THR A 9 -1.12 14.86 5.65
N LYS A 10 -0.56 15.64 6.57
CA LYS A 10 -1.32 16.57 7.43
C LYS A 10 -1.92 17.75 6.66
N ILE A 11 -1.24 18.26 5.63
CA ILE A 11 -1.70 19.40 4.83
C ILE A 11 -2.73 18.97 3.78
N THR A 12 -2.59 17.78 3.20
CA THR A 12 -3.46 17.28 2.10
C THR A 12 -4.67 16.48 2.58
N GLY A 13 -4.84 16.29 3.89
CA GLY A 13 -5.98 15.54 4.43
C GLY A 13 -6.04 14.08 3.98
N SER A 14 -4.89 13.40 3.86
CA SER A 14 -4.76 12.00 3.42
C SER A 14 -4.93 11.74 1.90
N GLN A 15 -5.12 12.76 1.05
CA GLN A 15 -5.43 12.55 -0.37
C GLN A 15 -4.24 12.26 -1.28
N ILE A 16 -3.02 12.72 -0.98
CA ILE A 16 -1.86 12.60 -1.88
C ILE A 16 -0.81 11.66 -1.27
N ARG A 17 -0.79 10.38 -1.69
CA ARG A 17 0.15 9.34 -1.22
C ARG A 17 1.24 9.08 -2.25
N THR A 18 2.35 9.82 -2.19
CA THR A 18 3.56 9.42 -2.92
C THR A 18 4.37 8.48 -2.03
N THR A 19 4.42 7.18 -2.40
CA THR A 19 5.09 6.05 -1.71
C THR A 19 4.26 5.33 -0.62
N HIS A 20 3.34 4.48 -1.06
CA HIS A 20 2.37 3.73 -0.22
C HIS A 20 2.96 3.13 1.09
N VAL A 21 4.15 2.52 1.02
CA VAL A 21 4.82 1.92 2.19
C VAL A 21 5.35 2.99 3.15
N THR A 22 6.05 4.01 2.65
CA THR A 22 6.58 5.10 3.49
C THR A 22 5.45 5.92 4.11
N GLY A 23 4.33 6.09 3.41
CA GLY A 23 3.11 6.70 3.93
C GLY A 23 2.54 5.91 5.11
N MET A 24 2.35 4.60 4.96
CA MET A 24 1.86 3.73 6.05
C MET A 24 2.78 3.73 7.29
N VAL A 25 4.10 3.73 7.08
CA VAL A 25 5.08 3.84 8.18
C VAL A 25 4.98 5.20 8.88
N THR A 26 4.74 6.28 8.12
CA THR A 26 4.60 7.63 8.68
C THR A 26 3.31 7.78 9.48
N ASP A 27 2.20 7.27 8.95
CA ASP A 27 0.90 7.27 9.62
C ASP A 27 0.95 6.45 10.91
N LEU A 28 1.63 5.29 10.89
CA LEU A 28 1.90 4.50 12.09
C LEU A 28 2.73 5.27 13.12
N GLY A 29 3.78 5.97 12.69
CA GLY A 29 4.60 6.81 13.57
C GLY A 29 3.81 7.95 14.23
N ILE A 30 2.92 8.60 13.48
CA ILE A 30 2.01 9.64 13.99
C ILE A 30 1.07 9.05 15.04
N GLU A 31 0.53 7.86 14.80
CA GLU A 31 -0.43 7.25 15.71
C GLU A 31 0.24 6.74 17.01
N ILE A 32 1.44 6.15 16.92
CA ILE A 32 2.27 5.84 18.10
C ILE A 32 2.58 7.13 18.88
N GLY A 33 2.89 8.22 18.19
CA GLY A 33 3.12 9.53 18.82
C GLY A 33 1.89 10.02 19.60
N LYS A 34 0.68 9.86 19.04
CA LYS A 34 -0.57 10.17 19.75
C LYS A 34 -0.79 9.27 20.96
N PHE A 35 -0.28 8.03 20.98
CA PHE A 35 -0.49 7.07 22.07
C PHE A 35 0.36 7.43 23.28
N PHE A 36 1.59 7.89 23.02
CA PHE A 36 2.46 8.45 24.04
C PHE A 36 2.06 9.89 24.45
N TYR A 37 1.22 10.56 23.66
CA TYR A 37 0.70 11.88 24.00
C TYR A 37 -0.33 11.79 25.12
N ARG A 38 0.05 12.26 26.30
CA ARG A 38 -0.84 12.29 27.47
C ARG A 38 -1.63 13.60 27.45
N ASN A 39 -2.92 13.52 27.11
CA ASN A 39 -3.81 14.67 27.15
C ASN A 39 -3.83 15.28 28.55
N LYS A 40 -3.71 16.61 28.62
CA LYS A 40 -3.84 17.35 29.87
C LYS A 40 -5.32 17.42 30.27
N PRO A 41 -5.65 17.28 31.56
CA PRO A 41 -7.04 17.43 32.01
C PRO A 41 -7.52 18.87 31.74
N GLY A 42 -8.61 19.02 30.99
CA GLY A 42 -9.22 20.31 30.64
C GLY A 42 -8.99 20.81 29.21
N ASP A 43 -8.37 20.01 28.33
CA ASP A 43 -8.14 20.39 26.93
C ASP A 43 -9.46 20.38 26.12
N PRO A 44 -9.84 21.48 25.43
CA PRO A 44 -11.08 21.56 24.66
C PRO A 44 -11.13 20.66 23.42
N ASP A 45 -9.98 20.16 22.94
CA ASP A 45 -9.91 19.27 21.77
C ASP A 45 -9.03 18.03 22.07
N PRO A 46 -9.55 17.06 22.86
CA PRO A 46 -8.77 15.92 23.30
C PRO A 46 -8.37 15.05 22.10
N VAL A 47 -7.09 14.66 22.02
CA VAL A 47 -6.62 13.71 21.01
C VAL A 47 -7.32 12.35 21.21
N VAL A 48 -8.37 12.10 20.44
CA VAL A 48 -9.14 10.84 20.48
C VAL A 48 -8.44 9.77 19.66
N HIS A 49 -8.15 8.65 20.29
CA HIS A 49 -7.43 7.52 19.70
C HIS A 49 -8.36 6.63 18.88
N ASN A 50 -8.17 6.53 17.56
CA ASN A 50 -8.94 5.63 16.72
C ASN A 50 -8.26 4.24 16.65
N LYS A 51 -8.41 3.47 17.73
CA LYS A 51 -7.78 2.14 17.94
C LYS A 51 -7.83 1.16 16.74
N PRO A 52 -8.88 1.10 15.90
CA PRO A 52 -8.92 0.15 14.78
C PRO A 52 -7.93 0.49 13.66
N GLN A 53 -7.77 1.78 13.34
CA GLN A 53 -6.95 2.25 12.23
C GLN A 53 -5.45 2.06 12.54
N MET A 54 -5.09 2.35 13.78
CA MET A 54 -3.80 2.10 14.37
C MET A 54 -3.35 0.64 14.31
N ARG A 55 -4.25 -0.29 14.66
CA ARG A 55 -3.97 -1.73 14.63
C ARG A 55 -3.70 -2.20 13.21
N LEU A 56 -4.47 -1.70 12.25
CA LEU A 56 -4.29 -2.06 10.84
C LEU A 56 -2.95 -1.57 10.30
N HIS A 57 -2.59 -0.30 10.54
CA HIS A 57 -1.30 0.24 10.11
C HIS A 57 -0.12 -0.47 10.78
N THR A 58 -0.23 -0.78 12.08
CA THR A 58 0.80 -1.54 12.81
C THR A 58 0.94 -2.95 12.25
N LEU A 59 -0.17 -3.66 12.03
CA LEU A 59 -0.17 -5.03 11.50
C LEU A 59 0.45 -5.08 10.12
N ILE A 60 0.12 -4.15 9.23
CA ILE A 60 0.66 -4.12 7.86
C ILE A 60 2.16 -3.87 7.88
N VAL A 61 2.64 -2.92 8.70
CA VAL A 61 4.07 -2.61 8.81
C VAL A 61 4.85 -3.78 9.40
N LEU A 62 4.34 -4.42 10.46
CA LEU A 62 4.98 -5.59 11.05
C LEU A 62 4.98 -6.78 10.09
N ALA A 63 3.85 -7.05 9.42
CA ALA A 63 3.76 -8.12 8.42
C ALA A 63 4.76 -7.91 7.27
N PHE A 64 4.95 -6.66 6.81
CA PHE A 64 5.96 -6.34 5.80
C PHE A 64 7.38 -6.58 6.31
N PHE A 65 7.70 -6.11 7.52
CA PHE A 65 9.02 -6.28 8.12
C PHE A 65 9.37 -7.76 8.34
N PHE A 66 8.47 -8.52 8.96
CA PHE A 66 8.66 -9.96 9.15
C PHE A 66 8.67 -10.72 7.84
N GLY A 67 7.81 -10.36 6.87
CA GLY A 67 7.83 -10.92 5.53
C GLY A 67 9.18 -10.72 4.83
N GLY A 68 9.79 -9.55 4.97
CA GLY A 68 11.13 -9.26 4.45
C GLY A 68 12.23 -10.10 5.10
N ILE A 69 12.21 -10.22 6.43
CA ILE A 69 13.17 -11.07 7.18
C ILE A 69 13.00 -12.54 6.80
N CYS A 70 11.76 -13.04 6.74
CA CYS A 70 11.47 -14.40 6.32
C CYS A 70 11.91 -14.66 4.88
N GLY A 71 11.69 -13.71 3.97
CA GLY A 71 12.16 -13.81 2.58
C GLY A 71 13.69 -13.86 2.48
N MET A 72 14.39 -13.02 3.25
CA MET A 72 15.86 -13.07 3.34
C MET A 72 16.34 -14.40 3.93
N ALA A 73 15.74 -14.87 5.03
CA ALA A 73 16.09 -16.14 5.66
C ALA A 73 15.84 -17.33 4.72
N ALA A 74 14.71 -17.34 4.01
CA ALA A 74 14.42 -18.36 3.00
C ALA A 74 15.44 -18.34 1.85
N ALA A 75 15.85 -17.15 1.40
CA ALA A 75 16.89 -17.01 0.39
C ALA A 75 18.26 -17.52 0.88
N LEU A 76 18.58 -17.37 2.16
CA LEU A 76 19.80 -17.93 2.74
C LEU A 76 19.76 -19.47 2.87
N LEU A 77 18.58 -20.04 3.15
CA LEU A 77 18.42 -21.49 3.35
C LEU A 77 18.29 -22.28 2.05
N ILE A 78 17.54 -21.75 1.07
CA ILE A 78 17.12 -22.46 -0.14
C ILE A 78 17.68 -21.78 -1.41
N GLY A 79 18.35 -20.64 -1.27
CA GLY A 79 18.92 -19.91 -2.40
C GLY A 79 17.87 -19.26 -3.30
N TYR A 80 18.18 -19.17 -4.59
CA TYR A 80 17.37 -18.50 -5.62
C TYR A 80 15.94 -19.06 -5.78
N TYR A 81 15.70 -20.32 -5.39
CA TYR A 81 14.36 -20.94 -5.48
C TYR A 81 13.29 -20.20 -4.65
N THR A 82 13.70 -19.40 -3.67
CA THR A 82 12.82 -18.55 -2.84
C THR A 82 11.98 -17.57 -3.67
N VAL A 83 12.43 -17.20 -4.87
CA VAL A 83 11.73 -16.22 -5.72
C VAL A 83 10.62 -16.88 -6.54
N ILE A 84 10.66 -18.20 -6.74
CA ILE A 84 9.69 -18.93 -7.60
C ILE A 84 8.25 -18.78 -7.11
N PRO A 85 7.92 -18.94 -5.81
CA PRO A 85 6.56 -18.74 -5.34
C PRO A 85 6.04 -17.32 -5.59
N ALA A 86 6.88 -16.31 -5.31
CA ALA A 86 6.53 -14.91 -5.52
C ALA A 86 6.31 -14.60 -7.01
N ALA A 87 7.20 -15.09 -7.89
CA ALA A 87 7.07 -14.95 -9.33
C ALA A 87 5.80 -15.62 -9.87
N THR A 88 5.45 -16.80 -9.37
CA THR A 88 4.24 -17.53 -9.78
C THR A 88 2.99 -16.75 -9.41
N VAL A 89 2.91 -16.23 -8.18
CA VAL A 89 1.77 -15.39 -7.73
C VAL A 89 1.65 -14.14 -8.59
N LEU A 90 2.76 -13.44 -8.85
CA LEU A 90 2.75 -12.25 -9.70
C LEU A 90 2.28 -12.56 -11.12
N LEU A 91 2.69 -13.70 -11.68
CA LEU A 91 2.32 -14.11 -13.03
C LEU A 91 0.82 -14.42 -13.13
N VAL A 92 0.26 -15.09 -12.12
CA VAL A 92 -1.20 -15.31 -12.01
C VAL A 92 -1.95 -13.99 -11.90
N LEU A 93 -1.52 -13.09 -11.01
CA LEU A 93 -2.19 -11.81 -10.83
C LEU A 93 -2.12 -10.92 -12.08
N ALA A 94 -0.98 -10.93 -12.78
CA ALA A 94 -0.80 -10.19 -14.02
C ALA A 94 -1.60 -10.78 -15.19
N SER A 95 -1.91 -12.08 -15.16
CA SER A 95 -2.68 -12.72 -16.23
C SER A 95 -4.08 -12.12 -16.40
N PHE A 96 -4.76 -11.76 -15.31
CA PHE A 96 -6.11 -11.18 -15.36
C PHE A 96 -6.18 -9.87 -16.17
N PRO A 97 -5.45 -8.80 -15.81
CA PRO A 97 -5.51 -7.54 -16.56
C PRO A 97 -4.99 -7.69 -17.99
N ILE A 98 -4.02 -8.59 -18.26
CA ILE A 98 -3.52 -8.84 -19.61
C ILE A 98 -4.61 -9.47 -20.49
N ILE A 99 -5.38 -10.42 -19.95
CA ILE A 99 -6.49 -11.05 -20.69
C ILE A 99 -7.59 -10.02 -20.96
N ASP A 100 -7.90 -9.16 -19.99
CA ASP A 100 -8.90 -8.10 -20.15
C ASP A 100 -8.46 -7.09 -21.22
N ASP A 101 -7.21 -6.63 -21.19
CA ASP A 101 -6.66 -5.69 -22.18
C ASP A 101 -6.61 -6.28 -23.59
N LEU A 102 -6.26 -7.56 -23.72
CA LEU A 102 -6.31 -8.28 -25.00
C LEU A 102 -7.75 -8.43 -25.52
N ARG A 103 -8.71 -8.74 -24.64
CA ARG A 103 -10.12 -8.85 -25.01
C ARG A 103 -10.68 -7.52 -25.50
N ASP A 104 -10.33 -6.42 -24.84
CA ASP A 104 -10.77 -5.09 -25.22
C ASP A 104 -10.13 -4.65 -26.55
N HIS A 105 -8.86 -4.98 -26.79
CA HIS A 105 -8.17 -4.68 -28.05
C HIS A 105 -8.72 -5.49 -29.25
N PHE A 106 -9.00 -6.78 -29.06
CA PHE A 106 -9.53 -7.63 -30.14
C PHE A 106 -11.05 -7.52 -30.32
N GLY A 107 -11.79 -7.08 -29.29
CA GLY A 107 -13.24 -6.89 -29.33
C GLY A 107 -13.71 -5.58 -29.98
N SER A 108 -12.81 -4.61 -30.18
CA SER A 108 -13.14 -3.27 -30.70
C SER A 108 -12.94 -3.09 -32.22
N GLN A 109 -12.83 -4.19 -32.98
CA GLN A 109 -12.90 -4.17 -34.45
C GLN A 109 -14.07 -5.06 -34.94
N PRO A 110 -15.32 -4.56 -34.90
CA PRO A 110 -16.01 -4.29 -36.16
C PRO A 110 -17.19 -3.27 -36.06
N GLU A 111 -17.08 -2.06 -36.63
CA GLU A 111 -18.23 -1.39 -37.30
C GLU A 111 -17.82 -0.16 -38.13
N LEU A 112 -17.75 -0.41 -39.44
CA LEU A 112 -18.08 0.45 -40.59
C LEU A 112 -18.46 1.92 -40.34
N MET A 113 -17.73 2.84 -40.99
CA MET A 113 -18.38 4.01 -41.59
C MET A 113 -18.23 3.95 -43.12
N PRO A 114 -19.31 3.69 -43.87
CA PRO A 114 -19.35 4.00 -45.29
C PRO A 114 -19.63 5.50 -45.41
N HIS A 115 -18.63 6.30 -45.82
CA HIS A 115 -18.91 7.64 -46.30
C HIS A 115 -19.52 7.55 -47.70
N SER A 116 -20.84 7.50 -47.75
CA SER A 116 -21.64 7.83 -48.93
C SER A 116 -22.12 9.28 -48.82
N SER A 117 -21.58 10.16 -49.66
CA SER A 117 -22.28 11.21 -50.42
C SER A 117 -21.25 12.13 -51.06
#